data_AF-A0A068RDK4-F1
#
_entry.id   AF-A0A068RDK4-F1
#
_cell.length_a   1.000
_cell.length_b   1.000
_cell.length_c   1.000
_cell.angle_alpha   90.00
_cell.angle_beta   90.00
_cell.angle_gamma   90.00
#
_symmetry.space_group_name_H-M   'P 1'
#
loop_
_entity.id
_entity.type
_entity.pdbx_description
1 polymer ?
#
loop_
_entity_poly.entity_id
_entity_poly.type
_entity_poly.pdbx_seq_one_letter_code
_entity_poly.pdbx_strand_id
1 'polypeptide(L)'
;GALKLMKKYSVRVCGYCPEVHVGPTGHKAQNCGAYKHQQRNGQHGWQAAVLDDLIPPRYVWHVPDVNGAPLQSALRSFYGQAPAVVEICVRG
;
A
#
# COMPACT_ATOMS: atom_id res chain seq x y z
N GLY A 1 -2.09 14.10 -6.76
CA GLY A 1 -0.65 14.38 -6.55
C GLY A 1 0.22 13.30 -7.15
N ALA A 2 0.41 12.19 -6.43
CA ALA A 2 1.30 11.08 -6.81
C ALA A 2 1.05 10.54 -8.23
N LEU A 3 -0.21 10.28 -8.62
CA LEU A 3 -0.54 9.83 -9.97
C LEU A 3 -0.01 10.75 -11.08
N LYS A 4 0.00 12.08 -10.86
CA LYS A 4 0.53 13.05 -11.83
C LYS A 4 2.06 12.94 -11.94
N LEU A 5 2.74 12.66 -10.83
CA LEU A 5 4.19 12.43 -10.82
C LEU A 5 4.55 11.11 -11.51
N MET A 6 3.80 10.04 -11.27
CA MET A 6 4.02 8.74 -11.92
C MET A 6 3.75 8.76 -13.43
N LYS A 7 2.91 9.69 -13.91
CA LYS A 7 2.74 9.95 -15.35
C LYS A 7 3.96 10.66 -15.96
N LYS A 8 4.70 11.44 -15.16
CA LYS A 8 5.86 12.23 -15.62
C LYS A 8 7.18 11.47 -15.47
N TYR A 9 7.32 10.71 -14.39
CA TYR A 9 8.52 9.96 -14.05
C TYR A 9 8.17 8.49 -13.96
N SER A 10 8.96 7.64 -14.62
CA SER A 10 8.88 6.20 -14.41
C SER A 10 9.21 5.89 -12.94
N VAL A 11 8.39 5.08 -12.30
CA VAL A 11 8.60 4.63 -10.93
C VAL A 11 8.60 3.10 -10.93
N ARG A 12 9.61 2.54 -10.26
CA ARG A 12 9.76 1.10 -10.03
C ARG A 12 9.68 0.83 -8.54
N VAL A 13 9.10 -0.30 -8.18
CA VAL A 13 9.08 -0.79 -6.80
C VAL A 13 9.63 -2.20 -6.74
N CYS A 14 10.22 -2.57 -5.61
CA CYS A 14 10.58 -3.95 -5.36
C CYS A 14 9.35 -4.73 -4.91
N GLY A 15 9.04 -5.85 -5.56
CA GLY A 15 7.94 -6.73 -5.13
C GLY A 15 8.16 -7.46 -3.80
N TYR A 16 9.31 -7.27 -3.14
CA TYR A 16 9.68 -8.01 -1.94
C TYR A 16 10.02 -7.15 -0.73
N CYS A 17 10.50 -5.91 -0.94
CA CYS A 17 10.80 -4.96 0.12
C CYS A 17 10.19 -3.59 -0.20
N PRO A 18 10.06 -2.69 0.77
CA PRO A 18 9.41 -1.38 0.58
C PRO A 18 10.19 -0.38 -0.28
N GLU A 19 11.17 -0.82 -1.07
CA GLU A 19 12.05 0.08 -1.80
C GLU A 19 11.39 0.59 -3.08
N VAL A 20 11.54 1.90 -3.31
CA VAL A 20 11.02 2.63 -4.46
C VAL A 20 12.19 3.26 -5.21
N HIS A 21 12.19 3.10 -6.52
CA HIS A 21 13.16 3.69 -7.42
C HIS A 21 12.47 4.60 -8.44
N VAL A 22 12.94 5.84 -8.57
CA VAL A 22 12.44 6.79 -9.58
C VAL A 22 13.39 6.76 -10.78
N GLY A 23 12.94 6.17 -11.88
CA GLY A 23 13.72 5.96 -13.08
C GLY A 23 13.12 4.87 -13.98
N PRO A 24 13.52 4.81 -15.26
CA PRO A 24 13.00 3.82 -16.20
C PRO A 24 13.34 2.38 -15.81
N THR A 25 14.48 2.17 -15.15
CA THR A 25 15.00 0.86 -14.72
C THR A 25 15.49 0.94 -13.29
N GLY A 26 15.15 -0.04 -12.46
CA GLY A 26 15.67 -0.10 -11.09
C GLY A 26 17.18 -0.34 -11.03
N HIS A 27 17.77 -0.05 -9.87
CA HIS A 27 19.22 -0.21 -9.67
C HIS A 27 19.62 -1.68 -9.42
N LYS A 28 20.92 -1.97 -9.57
CA LYS A 28 21.51 -3.32 -9.41
C LYS A 28 22.14 -3.56 -8.03
N ALA A 29 21.90 -2.68 -7.05
CA ALA A 29 22.49 -2.87 -5.73
C ALA A 29 21.88 -4.11 -5.05
N GLN A 30 22.73 -4.85 -4.34
CA GLN A 30 22.40 -6.14 -3.75
C GLN A 30 22.02 -6.00 -2.28
N ASN A 31 21.18 -5.00 -1.99
CA ASN A 31 20.81 -4.57 -0.65
C ASN A 31 19.32 -4.79 -0.35
N CYS A 32 18.62 -5.64 -1.09
CA CYS A 32 17.22 -5.95 -0.84
C CYS A 32 17.04 -6.53 0.58
N GLY A 33 16.31 -5.81 1.43
CA GLY A 33 16.06 -6.19 2.84
C GLY A 33 14.92 -7.21 3.04
N ALA A 34 14.42 -7.82 1.95
CA ALA A 34 13.31 -8.76 2.03
C ALA A 34 13.73 -10.12 2.61
N TYR A 35 12.77 -10.84 3.21
CA TYR A 35 13.01 -12.22 3.65
C TYR A 35 13.54 -13.09 2.49
N LYS A 36 14.51 -13.97 2.80
CA LYS A 36 15.20 -14.85 1.84
C LYS A 36 15.84 -14.12 0.64
N HIS A 37 16.24 -12.85 0.79
CA HIS A 37 16.95 -12.11 -0.26
C HIS A 37 18.25 -12.78 -0.74
N GLN A 38 18.90 -13.60 0.10
CA GLN A 38 20.08 -14.39 -0.26
C GLN A 38 19.84 -15.31 -1.47
N GLN A 39 18.63 -15.87 -1.62
CA GLN A 39 18.27 -16.71 -2.78
C GLN A 39 18.22 -15.92 -4.10
N ARG A 40 18.12 -14.59 -4.02
CA ARG A 40 18.18 -13.65 -5.14
C ARG A 40 19.49 -12.88 -5.17
N ASN A 41 20.50 -13.32 -4.42
CA ASN A 41 21.78 -12.65 -4.28
C ASN A 41 21.63 -11.16 -3.87
N GLY A 42 20.70 -10.88 -2.94
CA GLY A 42 20.40 -9.52 -2.48
C GLY A 42 19.71 -8.62 -3.50
N GLN A 43 19.36 -9.11 -4.69
CA GLN A 43 18.76 -8.31 -5.75
C GLN A 43 17.28 -8.01 -5.51
N HIS A 44 16.87 -6.86 -6.03
CA HIS A 44 15.49 -6.40 -6.05
C HIS A 44 14.69 -7.03 -7.18
N GLY A 45 13.41 -7.33 -6.90
CA GLY A 45 12.44 -7.74 -7.92
C GLY A 45 11.70 -6.53 -8.46
N TRP A 46 12.34 -5.75 -9.34
CA TRP A 46 11.76 -4.52 -9.88
C TRP A 46 10.53 -4.78 -10.73
N GLN A 47 9.45 -4.06 -10.43
CA GLN A 47 8.24 -3.99 -11.26
C GLN A 47 7.82 -2.54 -11.48
N ALA A 48 6.94 -2.30 -12.45
CA ALA A 48 6.32 -0.99 -12.61
C ALA A 48 5.43 -0.69 -11.41
N ALA A 49 5.55 0.50 -10.84
CA ALA A 49 4.75 0.90 -9.70
C ALA A 49 3.30 1.23 -10.11
N VAL A 50 2.35 0.85 -9.27
CA VAL A 50 0.97 1.36 -9.26
C VAL A 50 0.77 2.36 -8.13
N LEU A 51 -0.34 3.10 -8.17
CA LEU A 51 -0.60 4.15 -7.17
C LEU A 51 -0.60 3.58 -5.73
N ASP A 52 -1.14 2.38 -5.57
CA ASP A 52 -1.28 1.71 -4.28
C ASP A 52 0.07 1.30 -3.67
N ASP A 53 1.14 1.17 -4.47
CA ASP A 53 2.48 0.90 -3.95
C ASP A 53 3.07 2.11 -3.21
N LEU A 54 2.65 3.33 -3.58
CA LEU A 54 3.09 4.57 -2.93
C LEU A 54 2.08 5.05 -1.87
N ILE A 55 0.79 4.83 -2.12
CA ILE A 55 -0.31 5.27 -1.26
C ILE A 55 -1.26 4.09 -1.09
N PRO A 56 -0.91 3.11 -0.22
CA PRO A 56 -1.74 1.94 -0.03
C PRO A 56 -3.10 2.32 0.56
N PRO A 57 -4.20 1.73 0.09
CA PRO A 57 -5.51 1.93 0.69
C PRO A 57 -5.47 1.47 2.16
N ARG A 58 -5.87 2.35 3.08
CA ARG A 58 -6.11 1.96 4.47
C ARG A 58 -7.53 1.48 4.62
N TYR A 59 -7.70 0.25 5.09
CA TYR A 59 -9.02 -0.30 5.40
C TYR A 59 -9.38 -0.02 6.85
N VAL A 60 -10.64 0.33 7.06
CA VAL A 60 -11.21 0.63 8.39
C VAL A 60 -12.50 -0.15 8.56
N TRP A 61 -12.88 -0.42 9.80
CA TRP A 61 -14.17 -1.04 10.09
C TRP A 61 -15.30 -0.06 9.80
N HIS A 62 -16.31 -0.55 9.08
CA HIS A 62 -17.53 0.20 8.78
C HIS A 62 -18.32 0.47 10.07
N VAL A 63 -18.82 1.70 10.23
CA VAL A 63 -19.68 2.09 11.35
C VAL A 63 -21.08 2.36 10.78
N PRO A 64 -22.07 1.47 11.03
CA PRO A 64 -23.41 1.61 10.45
C PRO A 64 -24.15 2.87 10.92
N ASP A 65 -23.98 3.23 12.19
CA ASP A 65 -24.57 4.42 12.80
C ASP A 65 -23.50 5.16 13.61
N VAL A 66 -23.15 6.37 13.18
CA VAL A 66 -22.13 7.21 13.84
C VAL A 66 -22.59 7.78 15.18
N ASN A 67 -23.90 7.87 15.41
CA ASN A 67 -24.49 8.31 16.68
C ASN A 67 -24.86 7.12 17.58
N GLY A 68 -24.71 5.90 17.06
CA GLY A 68 -25.00 4.66 17.77
C GLY A 68 -23.90 4.25 18.74
N ALA A 69 -24.00 3.02 19.24
CA ALA A 69 -22.99 2.45 20.12
C ALA A 69 -21.64 2.32 19.39
N PRO A 70 -20.50 2.62 20.05
CA PRO A 70 -19.19 2.46 19.44
C PRO A 70 -18.90 0.99 19.11
N LEU A 71 -18.09 0.77 18.07
CA LEU A 71 -17.65 -0.58 17.70
C LEU A 71 -16.90 -1.23 18.87
N GLN A 72 -17.33 -2.44 19.21
CA GLN A 72 -16.66 -3.24 20.25
C GLN A 72 -15.51 -4.05 19.65
N SER A 73 -14.32 -3.96 20.26
CA SER A 73 -13.12 -4.71 19.85
C SER A 73 -13.37 -6.22 19.74
N ALA A 74 -14.13 -6.78 20.68
CA ALA A 74 -14.47 -8.20 20.73
C ALA A 74 -15.29 -8.68 19.51
N LEU A 75 -15.95 -7.76 18.80
CA LEU A 75 -16.82 -8.07 17.66
C LEU A 75 -16.19 -7.72 16.30
N ARG A 76 -14.88 -7.41 16.25
CA ARG A 76 -14.19 -6.97 15.02
C ARG A 76 -14.32 -7.91 13.82
N SER A 77 -14.49 -9.21 14.05
CA SER A 77 -14.68 -10.22 13.00
C SER A 77 -16.06 -10.18 12.36
N PHE A 78 -17.05 -9.50 12.98
CA PHE A 78 -18.42 -9.39 12.47
C PHE A 78 -18.68 -8.09 11.70
N TYR A 79 -17.73 -7.15 11.73
CA TYR A 79 -17.86 -5.88 11.01
C TYR A 79 -17.22 -5.97 9.63
N GLY A 80 -17.91 -5.44 8.62
CA GLY A 80 -17.33 -5.21 7.31
C GLY A 80 -16.19 -4.19 7.37
N GLN A 81 -15.23 -4.29 6.44
CA GLN A 81 -14.19 -3.30 6.25
C GLN A 81 -14.35 -2.62 4.89
N ALA A 82 -14.06 -1.32 4.86
CA ALA A 82 -14.04 -0.51 3.64
C ALA A 82 -12.78 0.36 3.61
N PRO A 83 -12.33 0.81 2.43
CA PRO A 83 -11.27 1.83 2.36
C PRO A 83 -11.67 3.09 3.13
N ALA A 84 -10.74 3.68 3.86
CA ALA A 84 -10.96 4.83 4.73
C ALA A 84 -11.60 6.01 3.98
N VAL A 85 -11.19 6.23 2.72
CA VAL A 85 -11.79 7.27 1.88
C VAL A 85 -13.27 7.01 1.59
N VAL A 86 -13.66 5.75 1.36
CA VAL A 86 -15.05 5.35 1.13
C VAL A 86 -15.85 5.54 2.42
N GLU A 87 -15.32 5.09 3.55
CA GLU A 87 -15.97 5.23 4.85
C GLU A 87 -16.20 6.70 5.24
N ILE A 88 -15.24 7.58 4.95
CA ILE A 88 -15.41 9.03 5.18
C ILE A 88 -16.50 9.60 4.27
N CYS A 89 -16.56 9.21 3.00
CA CYS A 89 -17.55 9.73 2.05
C CYS A 89 -18.99 9.26 2.33
N VAL A 90 -19.19 8.08 2.93
CA VAL A 90 -20.52 7.57 3.32
C VAL A 90 -21.06 8.29 4.57
N ARG A 91 -20.18 8.87 5.39
CA ARG A 91 -20.54 9.60 6.62
C ARG A 91 -20.71 11.11 6.41
N GLY A 92 -20.44 11.60 5.19
CA GLY A 92 -20.50 13.02 4.83
C GLY A 92 -21.87 13.48 4.38
#